data_AF-N1UB23-F1
#
_entry.id   AF-N1UB23-F1
#
_cell.length_a   1.000
_cell.length_b   1.000
_cell.length_c   1.000
_cell.angle_alpha   90.00
_cell.angle_beta   90.00
_cell.angle_gamma   90.00
#
_symmetry.space_group_name_H-M   'P 1'
#
loop_
_entity.id
_entity.type
_entity.pdbx_description
1 polymer ?
#
loop_
_entity_poly.entity_id
_entity_poly.type
_entity_poly.pdbx_seq_one_letter_code
_entity_poly.pdbx_strand_id
1 'polypeptide(L)'
;MEELRQILPIFWKDDLILSKAFFLYLLFPNQNWDEIPFGKLYAFYTKVRFVFQNHFFRDGNFVADLESFDMNLFIDVLKEEYSKLEIELHKAWVQNQAEEYFLFESLGSASEKELVTFLKPGNLSLNLSIVSKLLRSSKNFSKEFLQLLEWETEEASIFQILKLYYPNEFLKEELLQNSVFHTHLSFFIRNYKGVSSRELAKFIFSKLKEKQNSLVIVETIKDLDPDTIIYCFFSVYWAFQNENRLNEFESILIQILKGLDQRKPEYVLIATNLGVLQIEIGNLEIAKQTFDSIFSMDWSHFDYTKESELMDKIFGEDLDKQYSDIFRKYYALAKFNAACLYSKLQDPERSISYLKEAVVLEPEIYNRVKILSEKDFLSIEHHEIYKEFINSLN
;
A
#
# COMPACT_ATOMS: atom_id res chain seq x y z
N MET A 1 26.50 22.57 -15.06
CA MET A 1 26.27 23.19 -16.38
C MET A 1 27.55 23.73 -16.98
N GLU A 2 28.36 24.46 -16.21
CA GLU A 2 29.67 24.93 -16.68
C GLU A 2 30.57 23.82 -17.25
N GLU A 3 30.70 22.71 -16.52
CA GLU A 3 31.47 21.54 -17.00
C GLU A 3 30.97 21.04 -18.36
N LEU A 4 29.65 20.93 -18.54
CA LEU A 4 29.06 20.49 -19.80
C LEU A 4 29.38 21.47 -20.95
N ARG A 5 29.34 22.79 -20.68
CA ARG A 5 29.67 23.84 -21.65
C ARG A 5 31.13 23.77 -22.09
N GLN A 6 32.03 23.42 -21.19
CA GLN A 6 33.47 23.32 -21.46
C GLN A 6 33.86 22.01 -22.15
N ILE A 7 33.19 20.90 -21.78
CA ILE A 7 33.58 19.55 -22.19
C ILE A 7 33.05 19.17 -23.58
N LEU A 8 31.80 19.51 -23.93
CA LEU A 8 31.22 19.20 -25.24
C LEU A 8 32.03 19.74 -26.43
N PRO A 9 32.50 21.01 -26.45
CA PRO A 9 33.32 21.51 -27.55
C PRO A 9 34.65 20.78 -27.69
N ILE A 10 35.21 20.24 -26.60
CA ILE A 10 36.44 19.45 -26.63
C ILE A 10 36.16 18.09 -27.28
N PHE A 11 35.08 17.41 -26.86
CA PHE A 11 34.71 16.12 -27.43
C PHE A 11 34.31 16.19 -28.90
N TRP A 12 33.74 17.30 -29.34
CA TRP A 12 33.19 17.45 -30.70
C TRP A 12 34.02 18.37 -31.59
N LYS A 13 35.25 18.68 -31.19
CA LYS A 13 36.14 19.62 -31.89
C LYS A 13 36.28 19.34 -33.38
N ASP A 14 36.30 18.05 -33.76
CA ASP A 14 36.49 17.61 -35.14
C ASP A 14 35.16 17.17 -35.81
N ASP A 15 34.03 17.21 -35.09
CA ASP A 15 32.70 16.85 -35.60
C ASP A 15 31.82 18.10 -35.79
N LEU A 16 32.03 18.74 -36.94
CA LEU A 16 31.29 19.95 -37.35
C LEU A 16 29.79 19.69 -37.54
N ILE A 17 29.40 18.47 -37.92
CA ILE A 17 28.00 18.10 -38.15
C ILE A 17 27.29 18.05 -36.81
N LEU A 18 27.89 17.36 -35.85
CA LEU A 18 27.32 17.20 -34.52
C LEU A 18 27.26 18.54 -33.76
N SER A 19 28.31 19.35 -33.85
CA SER A 19 28.33 20.71 -33.29
C SER A 19 27.18 21.56 -33.86
N LYS A 20 26.99 21.53 -35.19
CA LYS A 20 25.91 22.26 -35.84
C LYS A 20 24.53 21.74 -35.44
N ALA A 21 24.35 20.42 -35.37
CA ALA A 21 23.10 19.79 -34.94
C ALA A 21 22.74 20.19 -33.50
N PHE A 22 23.71 20.24 -32.60
CA PHE A 22 23.53 20.69 -31.23
C PHE A 22 23.09 22.16 -31.14
N PHE A 23 23.75 23.08 -31.85
CA PHE A 23 23.35 24.49 -31.83
C PHE A 23 21.96 24.72 -32.44
N LEU A 24 21.61 23.97 -33.49
CA LEU A 24 20.26 23.97 -34.05
C LEU A 24 19.24 23.42 -33.06
N TYR A 25 19.56 22.33 -32.38
CA TYR A 25 18.74 21.76 -31.32
C TYR A 25 18.50 22.75 -30.18
N LEU A 26 19.51 23.55 -29.79
CA LEU A 26 19.34 24.61 -28.79
C LEU A 26 18.65 25.87 -29.32
N LEU A 27 18.33 25.93 -30.62
CA LEU A 27 17.84 27.13 -31.31
C LEU A 27 18.76 28.33 -31.05
N PHE A 28 20.08 28.11 -31.11
CA PHE A 28 21.10 29.12 -30.79
C PHE A 28 22.00 29.39 -32.02
N PRO A 29 21.70 30.44 -32.80
CA PRO A 29 22.27 30.62 -34.14
C PRO A 29 23.74 31.06 -34.15
N ASN A 30 24.23 31.66 -33.07
CA ASN A 30 25.57 32.25 -33.02
C ASN A 30 26.70 31.20 -33.00
N GLN A 31 26.39 29.92 -32.79
CA GLN A 31 27.34 28.79 -32.72
C GLN A 31 28.56 29.04 -31.83
N ASN A 32 28.41 29.92 -30.83
CA ASN A 32 29.44 30.25 -29.88
C ASN A 32 29.19 29.47 -28.58
N TRP A 33 30.10 28.57 -28.24
CA TRP A 33 30.01 27.70 -27.07
C TRP A 33 30.02 28.48 -25.74
N ASP A 34 30.80 29.56 -25.67
CA ASP A 34 30.96 30.34 -24.44
C ASP A 34 29.71 31.18 -24.12
N GLU A 35 28.92 31.51 -25.13
CA GLU A 35 27.73 32.35 -25.02
C GLU A 35 26.43 31.57 -24.82
N ILE A 36 26.49 30.22 -24.81
CA ILE A 36 25.28 29.41 -24.63
C ILE A 36 24.67 29.72 -23.26
N PRO A 37 23.41 30.19 -23.19
CA PRO A 37 22.71 30.39 -21.93
C PRO A 37 22.56 29.05 -21.21
N PHE A 38 22.89 29.01 -19.91
CA PHE A 38 22.81 27.76 -19.14
C PHE A 38 21.43 27.11 -19.15
N GLY A 39 20.35 27.90 -19.21
CA GLY A 39 19.01 27.36 -19.34
C GLY A 39 18.78 26.55 -20.62
N LYS A 40 19.37 26.97 -21.74
CA LYS A 40 19.32 26.20 -23.01
C LYS A 40 20.16 24.92 -22.89
N LEU A 41 21.35 25.04 -22.32
CA LEU A 41 22.23 23.90 -22.08
C LEU A 41 21.59 22.87 -21.14
N TYR A 42 20.85 23.34 -20.14
CA TYR A 42 20.07 22.51 -19.23
C TYR A 42 18.98 21.72 -19.96
N ALA A 43 18.26 22.34 -20.90
CA ALA A 43 17.27 21.64 -21.72
C ALA A 43 17.87 20.42 -22.45
N PHE A 44 19.05 20.57 -23.06
CA PHE A 44 19.74 19.43 -23.67
C PHE A 44 20.15 18.38 -22.63
N TYR A 45 20.69 18.81 -21.49
CA TYR A 45 21.07 17.91 -20.42
C TYR A 45 19.90 17.10 -19.86
N THR A 46 18.70 17.67 -19.73
CA THR A 46 17.54 16.92 -19.19
C THR A 46 17.15 15.75 -20.09
N LYS A 47 17.29 15.89 -21.42
CA LYS A 47 17.08 14.79 -22.37
C LYS A 47 18.16 13.71 -22.26
N VAL A 48 19.43 14.09 -22.15
CA VAL A 48 20.54 13.14 -21.95
C VAL A 48 20.35 12.36 -20.65
N ARG A 49 19.97 13.06 -19.56
CA ARG A 49 19.67 12.44 -18.28
C ARG A 49 18.51 11.45 -18.39
N PHE A 50 17.44 11.80 -19.10
CA PHE A 50 16.29 10.90 -19.31
C PHE A 50 16.70 9.63 -20.05
N VAL A 51 17.47 9.73 -21.14
CA VAL A 51 17.96 8.56 -21.88
C VAL A 51 18.89 7.71 -21.00
N PHE A 52 19.80 8.35 -20.25
CA PHE A 52 20.64 7.64 -19.29
C PHE A 52 19.81 6.87 -18.26
N GLN A 53 18.79 7.49 -17.67
CA GLN A 53 17.92 6.83 -16.70
C GLN A 53 17.20 5.63 -17.31
N ASN A 54 16.61 5.78 -18.50
CA ASN A 54 15.87 4.70 -19.14
C ASN A 54 16.76 3.53 -19.60
N HIS A 55 18.01 3.81 -19.97
CA HIS A 55 18.90 2.77 -20.45
C HIS A 55 19.58 2.03 -19.29
N PHE A 56 20.05 2.75 -18.28
CA PHE A 56 20.85 2.17 -17.20
C PHE A 56 20.01 1.68 -16.01
N PHE A 57 18.74 2.08 -15.92
CA PHE A 57 17.87 1.74 -14.80
C PHE A 57 16.56 1.09 -15.26
N ARG A 58 16.18 0.01 -14.57
CA ARG A 58 14.86 -0.65 -14.68
C ARG A 58 14.34 -0.92 -13.29
N ASP A 59 13.10 -0.53 -13.03
CA ASP A 59 12.44 -0.69 -11.73
C ASP A 59 13.22 -0.08 -10.55
N GLY A 60 14.00 0.97 -10.82
CA GLY A 60 14.85 1.66 -9.84
C GLY A 60 16.17 0.96 -9.53
N ASN A 61 16.47 -0.17 -10.17
CA ASN A 61 17.74 -0.85 -10.05
C ASN A 61 18.66 -0.47 -11.22
N PHE A 62 19.95 -0.35 -10.95
CA PHE A 62 20.97 -0.22 -11.98
C PHE A 62 21.16 -1.58 -12.66
N VAL A 63 20.96 -1.66 -13.98
CA VAL A 63 20.89 -2.93 -14.73
C VAL A 63 21.91 -3.02 -15.87
N ALA A 64 22.74 -2.00 -16.03
CA ALA A 64 23.73 -1.94 -17.10
C ALA A 64 24.93 -2.85 -16.82
N ASP A 65 25.47 -3.43 -17.88
CA ASP A 65 26.75 -4.12 -17.89
C ASP A 65 27.90 -3.15 -18.23
N LEU A 66 29.15 -3.64 -18.21
CA LEU A 66 30.32 -2.84 -18.56
C LEU A 66 30.28 -2.34 -20.01
N GLU A 67 29.73 -3.12 -20.93
CA GLU A 67 29.63 -2.77 -22.36
C GLU A 67 28.62 -1.65 -22.60
N SER A 68 27.61 -1.51 -21.73
CA SER A 68 26.60 -0.43 -21.80
C SER A 68 27.21 0.97 -21.66
N PHE A 69 28.40 1.12 -21.06
CA PHE A 69 29.08 2.41 -20.92
C PHE A 69 29.79 2.90 -22.19
N ASP A 70 29.94 2.06 -23.22
CA ASP A 70 30.55 2.45 -24.49
C ASP A 70 29.62 3.34 -25.36
N MET A 71 28.39 3.59 -24.90
CA MET A 71 27.43 4.45 -25.60
C MET A 71 27.73 5.94 -25.46
N ASN A 72 27.54 6.68 -26.57
CA ASN A 72 27.63 8.13 -26.58
C ASN A 72 26.23 8.76 -26.50
N LEU A 73 25.69 8.82 -25.29
CA LEU A 73 24.32 9.30 -25.01
C LEU A 73 24.05 10.71 -25.55
N PHE A 74 25.06 11.59 -25.58
CA PHE A 74 24.90 12.93 -26.12
C PHE A 74 24.65 12.92 -27.64
N ILE A 75 25.36 12.04 -28.37
CA ILE A 75 25.13 11.84 -29.81
C ILE A 75 23.78 11.17 -30.04
N ASP A 76 23.43 10.18 -29.23
CA ASP A 76 22.19 9.41 -29.41
C ASP A 76 20.95 10.30 -29.23
N VAL A 77 20.95 11.16 -28.22
CA VAL A 77 19.90 12.18 -28.04
C VAL A 77 19.77 13.06 -29.28
N LEU A 78 20.88 13.56 -29.84
CA LEU A 78 20.83 14.38 -31.04
C LEU A 78 20.31 13.59 -32.25
N LYS A 79 20.78 12.36 -32.47
CA LYS A 79 20.29 11.52 -33.59
C LYS A 79 18.80 11.25 -33.50
N GLU A 80 18.32 10.95 -32.30
CA GLU A 80 16.92 10.60 -32.08
C GLU A 80 16.00 11.83 -32.16
N GLU A 81 16.32 12.88 -31.40
CA GLU A 81 15.43 14.03 -31.23
C GLU A 81 15.47 14.99 -32.42
N TYR A 82 16.58 15.04 -33.17
CA TYR A 82 16.71 15.97 -34.29
C TYR A 82 15.70 15.66 -35.41
N SER A 83 15.37 14.38 -35.62
CA SER A 83 14.35 13.95 -36.60
C SER A 83 12.93 14.35 -36.21
N LYS A 84 12.69 14.66 -34.93
CA LYS A 84 11.38 14.97 -34.33
C LYS A 84 11.17 16.48 -34.10
N LEU A 85 12.12 17.32 -34.51
CA LEU A 85 12.10 18.76 -34.25
C LEU A 85 10.97 19.46 -34.99
N GLU A 86 9.93 19.85 -34.26
CA GLU A 86 8.95 20.85 -34.68
C GLU A 86 9.31 22.20 -34.04
N ILE A 87 9.71 23.19 -34.85
CA ILE A 87 10.41 24.39 -34.38
C ILE A 87 9.64 25.16 -33.31
N GLU A 88 8.35 25.40 -33.49
CA GLU A 88 7.56 26.21 -32.55
C GLU A 88 7.31 25.48 -31.22
N LEU A 89 7.00 24.18 -31.26
CA LEU A 89 6.86 23.36 -30.05
C LEU A 89 8.19 23.25 -29.29
N HIS A 90 9.28 23.04 -30.03
CA HIS A 90 10.61 22.92 -29.45
C HIS A 90 11.09 24.22 -28.82
N LYS A 91 10.77 25.36 -29.44
CA LYS A 91 11.06 26.69 -28.88
C LYS A 91 10.35 26.90 -27.55
N ALA A 92 9.07 26.57 -27.47
CA ALA A 92 8.32 26.64 -26.21
C ALA A 92 8.92 25.70 -25.14
N TRP A 93 9.31 24.48 -25.53
CA TRP A 93 9.94 23.54 -24.62
C TRP A 93 11.31 24.03 -24.10
N VAL A 94 12.21 24.49 -24.97
CA VAL A 94 13.52 25.04 -24.57
C VAL A 94 13.34 26.25 -23.65
N GLN A 95 12.35 27.10 -23.91
CA GLN A 95 12.04 28.22 -23.02
C GLN A 95 11.56 27.74 -21.65
N ASN A 96 10.65 26.77 -21.58
CA ASN A 96 10.18 26.19 -20.31
C ASN A 96 11.33 25.56 -19.50
N GLN A 97 12.25 24.86 -20.17
CA GLN A 97 13.43 24.27 -19.53
C GLN A 97 14.43 25.33 -19.05
N ALA A 98 14.60 26.42 -19.80
CA ALA A 98 15.43 27.53 -19.38
C ALA A 98 14.85 28.25 -18.16
N GLU A 99 13.53 28.49 -18.15
CA GLU A 99 12.82 29.02 -16.98
C GLU A 99 12.98 28.10 -15.78
N GLU A 100 12.81 26.78 -15.95
CA GLU A 100 13.04 25.77 -14.90
C GLU A 100 14.47 25.86 -14.34
N TYR A 101 15.50 25.98 -15.20
CA TYR A 101 16.89 26.14 -14.78
C TYR A 101 17.13 27.41 -13.95
N PHE A 102 16.65 28.56 -14.44
CA PHE A 102 16.82 29.82 -13.72
C PHE A 102 16.08 29.83 -12.39
N LEU A 103 14.93 29.15 -12.33
CA LEU A 103 14.22 28.90 -11.08
C LEU A 103 15.08 28.04 -10.16
N PHE A 104 15.66 26.93 -10.63
CA PHE A 104 16.57 26.09 -9.84
C PHE A 104 17.75 26.86 -9.24
N GLU A 105 18.39 27.73 -10.02
CA GLU A 105 19.46 28.61 -9.51
C GLU A 105 18.94 29.59 -8.45
N SER A 106 17.76 30.18 -8.65
CA SER A 106 17.18 31.13 -7.71
C SER A 106 16.60 30.47 -6.45
N LEU A 107 16.29 29.17 -6.48
CA LEU A 107 15.77 28.43 -5.31
C LEU A 107 16.73 28.50 -4.10
N GLY A 108 18.02 28.77 -4.31
CA GLY A 108 19.00 28.90 -3.22
C GLY A 108 18.87 30.19 -2.41
N SER A 109 18.33 31.25 -3.02
CA SER A 109 18.24 32.60 -2.44
C SER A 109 16.81 33.12 -2.28
N ALA A 110 15.83 32.50 -2.95
CA ALA A 110 14.43 32.88 -2.87
C ALA A 110 13.83 32.62 -1.47
N SER A 111 12.97 33.53 -1.01
CA SER A 111 12.21 33.34 0.22
C SER A 111 11.13 32.28 0.07
N GLU A 112 10.68 31.67 1.17
CA GLU A 112 9.63 30.63 1.14
C GLU A 112 8.35 31.08 0.42
N LYS A 113 7.96 32.36 0.58
CA LYS A 113 6.76 32.90 -0.07
C LYS A 113 6.94 33.04 -1.58
N GLU A 114 8.12 33.46 -2.03
CA GLU A 114 8.42 33.54 -3.47
C GLU A 114 8.45 32.16 -4.09
N LEU A 115 9.05 31.18 -3.39
CA LEU A 115 9.10 29.78 -3.83
C LEU A 115 7.71 29.20 -4.16
N VAL A 116 6.71 29.47 -3.32
CA VAL A 116 5.34 29.00 -3.53
C VAL A 116 4.73 29.59 -4.81
N THR A 117 5.05 30.84 -5.16
CA THR A 117 4.51 31.47 -6.39
C THR A 117 5.01 30.83 -7.69
N PHE A 118 6.05 30.01 -7.62
CA PHE A 118 6.57 29.27 -8.78
C PHE A 118 5.92 27.90 -9.00
N LEU A 119 5.07 27.43 -8.07
CA LEU A 119 4.30 26.20 -8.25
C LEU A 119 3.32 26.38 -9.42
N LYS A 120 3.39 25.50 -10.42
CA LYS A 120 2.50 25.55 -11.60
C LYS A 120 2.18 24.16 -12.16
N PRO A 121 0.99 23.94 -12.75
CA PRO A 121 0.65 22.67 -13.38
C PRO A 121 1.59 22.35 -14.55
N GLY A 122 1.82 21.06 -14.80
CA GLY A 122 2.65 20.57 -15.91
C GLY A 122 4.16 20.68 -15.68
N ASN A 123 4.62 21.01 -14.46
CA ASN A 123 6.05 21.04 -14.12
C ASN A 123 6.35 20.30 -12.80
N LEU A 124 6.08 18.99 -12.78
CA LEU A 124 6.25 18.14 -11.61
C LEU A 124 7.67 18.20 -11.02
N SER A 125 8.71 18.15 -11.86
CA SER A 125 10.12 18.19 -11.45
C SER A 125 10.45 19.42 -10.59
N LEU A 126 10.05 20.60 -11.09
CA LEU A 126 10.22 21.85 -10.38
C LEU A 126 9.37 21.89 -9.12
N ASN A 127 8.10 21.49 -9.20
CA ASN A 127 7.18 21.50 -8.07
C ASN A 127 7.69 20.62 -6.92
N LEU A 128 8.15 19.39 -7.21
CA LEU A 128 8.74 18.50 -6.21
C LEU A 128 9.97 19.13 -5.55
N SER A 129 10.80 19.82 -6.33
CA SER A 129 12.00 20.47 -5.83
C SER A 129 11.68 21.65 -4.91
N ILE A 130 10.72 22.49 -5.30
CA ILE A 130 10.19 23.58 -4.48
C ILE A 130 9.61 23.02 -3.18
N VAL A 131 8.69 22.05 -3.27
CA VAL A 131 8.03 21.49 -2.09
C VAL A 131 9.03 20.82 -1.15
N SER A 132 10.04 20.12 -1.67
CA SER A 132 11.08 19.48 -0.85
C SER A 132 11.80 20.48 0.07
N LYS A 133 12.04 21.72 -0.41
CA LYS A 133 12.63 22.80 0.39
C LYS A 133 11.64 23.37 1.41
N LEU A 134 10.36 23.46 1.03
CA LEU A 134 9.31 24.02 1.85
C LEU A 134 8.71 23.04 2.88
N LEU A 135 9.09 21.76 2.86
CA LEU A 135 8.56 20.72 3.77
C LEU A 135 8.65 21.09 5.26
N ARG A 136 9.74 21.77 5.68
CA ARG A 136 9.92 22.22 7.08
C ARG A 136 8.87 23.24 7.51
N SER A 137 8.36 24.01 6.56
CA SER A 137 7.34 25.04 6.74
C SER A 137 5.98 24.60 6.17
N SER A 138 5.76 23.29 6.02
CA SER A 138 4.54 22.68 5.47
C SER A 138 3.24 23.17 6.10
N LYS A 139 3.24 23.50 7.39
CA LYS A 139 2.07 24.08 8.08
C LYS A 139 1.60 25.40 7.47
N ASN A 140 2.50 26.17 6.88
CA ASN A 140 2.19 27.48 6.31
C ASN A 140 1.65 27.39 4.87
N PHE A 141 1.87 26.25 4.20
CA PHE A 141 1.66 26.08 2.75
C PHE A 141 0.88 24.81 2.41
N SER A 142 0.07 24.31 3.35
CA SER A 142 -0.61 23.02 3.19
C SER A 142 -1.58 23.01 2.01
N LYS A 143 -2.27 24.13 1.78
CA LYS A 143 -3.23 24.28 0.69
C LYS A 143 -2.54 24.19 -0.66
N GLU A 144 -1.44 24.89 -0.83
CA GLU A 144 -0.65 24.91 -2.06
C GLU A 144 -0.03 23.54 -2.34
N PHE A 145 0.38 22.81 -1.29
CA PHE A 145 0.88 21.44 -1.44
C PHE A 145 -0.23 20.47 -1.83
N LEU A 146 -1.40 20.53 -1.19
CA LEU A 146 -2.53 19.67 -1.56
C LEU A 146 -3.04 19.99 -2.97
N GLN A 147 -3.00 21.25 -3.38
CA GLN A 147 -3.36 21.66 -4.75
C GLN A 147 -2.43 21.03 -5.80
N LEU A 148 -1.16 20.79 -5.48
CA LEU A 148 -0.25 20.10 -6.39
C LEU A 148 -0.73 18.69 -6.75
N LEU A 149 -1.38 17.97 -5.83
CA LEU A 149 -1.97 16.66 -6.10
C LEU A 149 -3.10 16.75 -7.14
N GLU A 150 -3.87 17.85 -7.13
CA GLU A 150 -4.99 18.06 -8.05
C GLU A 150 -4.54 18.40 -9.48
N TRP A 151 -3.30 18.84 -9.67
CA TRP A 151 -2.74 19.15 -10.98
C TRP A 151 -2.26 17.92 -11.75
N GLU A 152 -1.97 16.83 -11.05
CA GLU A 152 -1.46 15.61 -11.63
C GLU A 152 -2.59 14.61 -11.87
N THR A 153 -2.52 13.89 -12.98
CA THR A 153 -3.52 12.86 -13.35
C THR A 153 -2.93 11.45 -13.47
N GLU A 154 -1.61 11.36 -13.67
CA GLU A 154 -0.91 10.08 -13.77
C GLU A 154 -0.55 9.53 -12.38
N GLU A 155 -0.83 8.25 -12.13
CA GLU A 155 -0.55 7.60 -10.83
C GLU A 155 0.92 7.71 -10.43
N ALA A 156 1.84 7.60 -11.40
CA ALA A 156 3.28 7.71 -11.16
C ALA A 156 3.69 9.12 -10.69
N SER A 157 3.06 10.16 -11.22
CA SER A 157 3.30 11.55 -10.82
C SER A 157 2.76 11.82 -9.42
N ILE A 158 1.51 11.42 -9.18
CA ILE A 158 0.84 11.55 -7.86
C ILE A 158 1.64 10.80 -6.80
N PHE A 159 2.08 9.57 -7.10
CA PHE A 159 2.86 8.77 -6.16
C PHE A 159 4.17 9.41 -5.74
N GLN A 160 4.87 10.12 -6.64
CA GLN A 160 6.09 10.85 -6.28
C GLN A 160 5.81 11.97 -5.27
N ILE A 161 4.69 12.69 -5.43
CA ILE A 161 4.25 13.72 -4.49
C ILE A 161 3.89 13.10 -3.15
N LEU A 162 3.06 12.04 -3.15
CA LEU A 162 2.63 11.36 -1.93
C LEU A 162 3.82 10.80 -1.14
N LYS A 163 4.82 10.24 -1.83
CA LYS A 163 6.06 9.74 -1.20
C LYS A 163 6.85 10.86 -0.51
N LEU A 164 6.83 12.08 -1.06
CA LEU A 164 7.46 13.24 -0.46
C LEU A 164 6.69 13.73 0.77
N TYR A 165 5.36 13.65 0.75
CA TYR A 165 4.50 14.23 1.79
C TYR A 165 4.32 13.30 2.98
N TYR A 166 4.15 12.00 2.74
CA TYR A 166 3.80 11.02 3.76
C TYR A 166 4.76 10.95 4.96
N PRO A 167 6.09 11.10 4.81
CA PRO A 167 7.01 11.13 5.95
C PRO A 167 6.84 12.35 6.88
N ASN A 168 6.20 13.43 6.41
CA ASN A 168 5.94 14.60 7.23
C ASN A 168 4.65 14.40 8.04
N GLU A 169 4.74 14.38 9.37
CA GLU A 169 3.58 14.09 10.24
C GLU A 169 2.39 15.03 10.04
N PHE A 170 2.64 16.31 9.77
CA PHE A 170 1.55 17.27 9.54
C PHE A 170 0.85 17.00 8.20
N LEU A 171 1.63 16.86 7.11
CA LEU A 171 1.06 16.58 5.79
C LEU A 171 0.40 15.20 5.74
N LYS A 172 0.91 14.22 6.47
CA LYS A 172 0.28 12.89 6.61
C LYS A 172 -1.14 13.00 7.14
N GLU A 173 -1.37 13.83 8.15
CA GLU A 173 -2.71 14.06 8.70
C GLU A 173 -3.64 14.79 7.72
N GLU A 174 -3.10 15.75 6.97
CA GLU A 174 -3.84 16.46 5.91
C GLU A 174 -4.22 15.51 4.75
N LEU A 175 -3.29 14.65 4.32
CA LEU A 175 -3.52 13.65 3.27
C LEU A 175 -4.68 12.72 3.61
N LEU A 176 -4.81 12.30 4.88
CA LEU A 176 -5.90 11.42 5.33
C LEU A 176 -7.30 12.03 5.16
N GLN A 177 -7.41 13.33 4.87
CA GLN A 177 -8.68 14.02 4.57
C GLN A 177 -8.80 14.43 3.09
N ASN A 178 -7.74 14.22 2.29
CA ASN A 178 -7.69 14.66 0.90
C ASN A 178 -8.30 13.61 -0.05
N SER A 179 -9.22 14.04 -0.91
CA SER A 179 -9.96 13.17 -1.83
C SER A 179 -9.08 12.55 -2.93
N VAL A 180 -8.06 13.27 -3.42
CA VAL A 180 -7.10 12.74 -4.40
C VAL A 180 -6.31 11.61 -3.75
N PHE A 181 -5.82 11.80 -2.52
CA PHE A 181 -5.15 10.73 -1.79
C PHE A 181 -6.04 9.51 -1.58
N HIS A 182 -7.32 9.70 -1.22
CA HIS A 182 -8.27 8.58 -1.06
C HIS A 182 -8.45 7.78 -2.36
N THR A 183 -8.53 8.47 -3.50
CA THR A 183 -8.67 7.85 -4.81
C THR A 183 -7.46 7.00 -5.19
N HIS A 184 -6.26 7.43 -4.80
CA HIS A 184 -5.00 6.74 -5.09
C HIS A 184 -4.48 5.88 -3.91
N LEU A 185 -5.30 5.66 -2.89
CA LEU A 185 -4.85 5.03 -1.65
C LEU A 185 -4.41 3.57 -1.85
N SER A 186 -5.15 2.80 -2.66
CA SER A 186 -4.81 1.40 -2.96
C SER A 186 -3.47 1.30 -3.68
N PHE A 187 -3.26 2.14 -4.70
CA PHE A 187 -1.99 2.26 -5.41
C PHE A 187 -0.85 2.65 -4.46
N PHE A 188 -1.07 3.63 -3.59
CA PHE A 188 -0.07 4.07 -2.61
C PHE A 188 0.33 2.94 -1.65
N ILE A 189 -0.64 2.22 -1.09
CA ILE A 189 -0.38 1.10 -0.15
C ILE A 189 0.46 0.00 -0.80
N ARG A 190 0.20 -0.31 -2.07
CA ARG A 190 0.90 -1.38 -2.80
C ARG A 190 2.32 -0.99 -3.21
N ASN A 191 2.56 0.29 -3.49
CA ASN A 191 3.83 0.75 -4.07
C ASN A 191 4.77 1.42 -3.07
N TYR A 192 4.28 1.83 -1.89
CA TYR A 192 5.10 2.48 -0.87
C TYR A 192 6.03 1.48 -0.17
N LYS A 193 7.31 1.45 -0.58
CA LYS A 193 8.33 0.50 -0.10
C LYS A 193 8.93 0.83 1.29
N GLY A 194 8.46 1.87 1.98
CA GLY A 194 9.02 2.26 3.28
C GLY A 194 8.64 1.31 4.43
N VAL A 195 7.52 0.59 4.28
CA VAL A 195 6.99 -0.43 5.20
C VAL A 195 6.25 -1.48 4.38
N SER A 196 5.90 -2.62 4.97
CA SER A 196 5.05 -3.60 4.27
C SER A 196 3.64 -3.05 4.02
N SER A 197 3.00 -3.44 2.91
CA SER A 197 1.63 -3.02 2.58
C SER A 197 0.62 -3.34 3.68
N ARG A 198 0.80 -4.47 4.39
CA ARG A 198 -0.03 -4.88 5.53
C ARG A 198 0.05 -3.89 6.70
N GLU A 199 1.28 -3.53 7.11
CA GLU A 199 1.48 -2.55 8.18
C GLU A 199 1.00 -1.15 7.79
N LEU A 200 1.24 -0.76 6.54
CA LEU A 200 0.79 0.52 6.02
C LEU A 200 -0.73 0.62 6.00
N ALA A 201 -1.41 -0.38 5.44
CA ALA A 201 -2.86 -0.45 5.38
C ALA A 201 -3.46 -0.44 6.79
N LYS A 202 -2.91 -1.22 7.73
CA LYS A 202 -3.37 -1.26 9.12
C LYS A 202 -3.29 0.13 9.78
N PHE A 203 -2.17 0.82 9.63
CA PHE A 203 -1.99 2.16 10.15
C PHE A 203 -3.00 3.15 9.54
N ILE A 204 -3.09 3.19 8.20
CA ILE A 204 -3.96 4.13 7.50
C ILE A 204 -5.44 3.84 7.79
N PHE A 205 -5.87 2.58 7.76
CA PHE A 205 -7.25 2.21 8.04
C PHE A 205 -7.64 2.49 9.50
N SER A 206 -6.72 2.32 10.45
CA SER A 206 -6.96 2.76 11.84
C SER A 206 -7.23 4.27 11.89
N LYS A 207 -6.44 5.07 11.16
CA LYS A 207 -6.61 6.53 11.13
C LYS A 207 -7.88 6.96 10.38
N LEU A 208 -8.23 6.30 9.29
CA LEU A 208 -9.49 6.54 8.59
C LEU A 208 -10.70 6.17 9.47
N LYS A 209 -10.59 5.09 10.25
CA LYS A 209 -11.60 4.71 11.25
C LYS A 209 -11.76 5.76 12.35
N GLU A 210 -10.67 6.28 12.90
CA GLU A 210 -10.70 7.39 13.87
C GLU A 210 -11.43 8.61 13.29
N LYS A 211 -11.25 8.89 11.98
CA LYS A 211 -11.88 9.99 11.25
C LYS A 211 -13.28 9.67 10.68
N GLN A 212 -13.84 8.48 10.96
CA GLN A 212 -15.15 8.02 10.45
C GLN A 212 -15.26 7.95 8.91
N ASN A 213 -14.15 7.73 8.20
CA ASN A 213 -14.11 7.60 6.73
C ASN A 213 -14.22 6.14 6.28
N SER A 214 -15.39 5.53 6.49
CA SER A 214 -15.64 4.12 6.14
C SER A 214 -15.63 3.86 4.63
N LEU A 215 -16.27 4.72 3.83
CA LEU A 215 -16.34 4.57 2.37
C LEU A 215 -14.96 4.44 1.71
N VAL A 216 -13.98 5.23 2.17
CA VAL A 216 -12.61 5.20 1.62
C VAL A 216 -11.98 3.82 1.82
N ILE A 217 -12.18 3.19 2.98
CA ILE A 217 -11.67 1.84 3.26
C ILE A 217 -12.36 0.83 2.33
N VAL A 218 -13.69 0.91 2.20
CA VAL A 218 -14.47 0.00 1.35
C VAL A 218 -14.01 0.05 -0.12
N GLU A 219 -13.77 1.24 -0.65
CA GLU A 219 -13.29 1.40 -2.03
C GLU A 219 -11.83 0.95 -2.18
N THR A 220 -10.98 1.23 -1.19
CA THR A 220 -9.55 0.87 -1.23
C THR A 220 -9.33 -0.64 -1.29
N ILE A 221 -10.12 -1.44 -0.55
CA ILE A 221 -9.83 -2.88 -0.42
C ILE A 221 -10.03 -3.66 -1.73
N LYS A 222 -10.78 -3.14 -2.70
CA LYS A 222 -11.07 -3.82 -3.98
C LYS A 222 -9.81 -4.17 -4.77
N ASP A 223 -8.76 -3.38 -4.60
CA ASP A 223 -7.48 -3.53 -5.31
C ASP A 223 -6.34 -4.05 -4.42
N LEU A 224 -6.61 -4.38 -3.16
CA LEU A 224 -5.62 -4.91 -2.22
C LEU A 224 -5.55 -6.43 -2.28
N ASP A 225 -4.38 -6.97 -1.94
CA ASP A 225 -4.19 -8.42 -1.87
C ASP A 225 -4.95 -9.02 -0.66
N PRO A 226 -5.35 -10.30 -0.74
CA PRO A 226 -6.04 -11.01 0.34
C PRO A 226 -5.36 -10.91 1.70
N ASP A 227 -4.03 -11.06 1.75
CA ASP A 227 -3.29 -11.06 3.01
C ASP A 227 -3.39 -9.70 3.71
N THR A 228 -3.31 -8.60 2.96
CA THR A 228 -3.52 -7.24 3.47
C THR A 228 -4.94 -7.01 3.97
N ILE A 229 -5.96 -7.50 3.25
CA ILE A 229 -7.36 -7.38 3.67
C ILE A 229 -7.57 -8.12 5.00
N ILE A 230 -7.11 -9.36 5.10
CA ILE A 230 -7.26 -10.18 6.32
C ILE A 230 -6.49 -9.58 7.49
N TYR A 231 -5.27 -9.07 7.26
CA TYR A 231 -4.50 -8.40 8.31
C TYR A 231 -5.21 -7.17 8.88
N CYS A 232 -6.06 -6.52 8.08
CA CYS A 232 -6.83 -5.35 8.46
C CYS A 232 -8.30 -5.67 8.81
N PHE A 233 -8.64 -6.96 9.05
CA PHE A 233 -10.02 -7.45 9.14
C PHE A 233 -10.95 -6.55 9.96
N PHE A 234 -10.58 -6.16 11.19
CA PHE A 234 -11.46 -5.36 12.06
C PHE A 234 -11.76 -3.95 11.54
N SER A 235 -10.81 -3.31 10.84
CA SER A 235 -11.05 -1.99 10.24
C SER A 235 -11.90 -2.11 8.98
N VAL A 236 -11.66 -3.17 8.19
CA VAL A 236 -12.44 -3.48 6.99
C VAL A 236 -13.88 -3.83 7.37
N TYR A 237 -14.06 -4.76 8.31
CA TYR A 237 -15.36 -5.14 8.85
C TYR A 237 -16.15 -3.92 9.34
N TRP A 238 -15.54 -3.06 10.17
CA TRP A 238 -16.17 -1.83 10.66
C TRP A 238 -16.61 -0.91 9.51
N ALA A 239 -15.78 -0.78 8.47
CA ALA A 239 -16.11 0.05 7.32
C ALA A 239 -17.30 -0.49 6.53
N PHE A 240 -17.31 -1.79 6.24
CA PHE A 240 -18.43 -2.44 5.54
C PHE A 240 -19.71 -2.45 6.37
N GLN A 241 -19.62 -2.57 7.69
CA GLN A 241 -20.75 -2.44 8.59
C GLN A 241 -21.37 -1.04 8.50
N ASN A 242 -20.56 0.02 8.60
CA ASN A 242 -21.03 1.40 8.54
C ASN A 242 -21.62 1.79 7.18
N GLU A 243 -21.10 1.22 6.09
CA GLU A 243 -21.64 1.44 4.74
C GLU A 243 -22.82 0.53 4.40
N ASN A 244 -23.29 -0.34 5.32
CA ASN A 244 -24.32 -1.36 5.08
C ASN A 244 -24.00 -2.29 3.90
N ARG A 245 -22.72 -2.66 3.73
CA ARG A 245 -22.21 -3.47 2.62
C ARG A 245 -21.70 -4.84 3.06
N LEU A 246 -22.11 -5.36 4.23
CA LEU A 246 -21.62 -6.64 4.76
C LEU A 246 -21.77 -7.83 3.79
N ASN A 247 -22.81 -7.85 2.94
CA ASN A 247 -22.98 -8.88 1.90
C ASN A 247 -21.87 -8.84 0.82
N GLU A 248 -21.35 -7.64 0.51
CA GLU A 248 -20.20 -7.50 -0.38
C GLU A 248 -18.92 -7.99 0.30
N PHE A 249 -18.75 -7.68 1.59
CA PHE A 249 -17.61 -8.21 2.36
C PHE A 249 -17.64 -9.73 2.46
N GLU A 250 -18.83 -10.32 2.63
CA GLU A 250 -19.03 -11.77 2.59
C GLU A 250 -18.52 -12.36 1.27
N SER A 251 -18.90 -11.74 0.15
CA SER A 251 -18.47 -12.16 -1.18
C SER A 251 -16.94 -12.11 -1.34
N ILE A 252 -16.29 -11.09 -0.79
CA ILE A 252 -14.83 -10.93 -0.78
C ILE A 252 -14.18 -12.05 0.05
N LEU A 253 -14.66 -12.31 1.26
CA LEU A 253 -14.13 -13.38 2.12
C LEU A 253 -14.29 -14.77 1.48
N ILE A 254 -15.41 -15.03 0.80
CA ILE A 254 -15.62 -16.27 0.04
C ILE A 254 -14.57 -16.42 -1.07
N GLN A 255 -14.25 -15.33 -1.79
CA GLN A 255 -13.22 -15.36 -2.83
C GLN A 255 -11.82 -15.62 -2.25
N ILE A 256 -11.48 -14.95 -1.14
CA ILE A 256 -10.22 -15.17 -0.42
C ILE A 256 -10.12 -16.63 0.02
N LEU A 257 -11.18 -17.18 0.63
CA LEU A 257 -11.20 -18.55 1.14
C LEU A 257 -10.99 -19.60 0.04
N LYS A 258 -11.54 -19.38 -1.16
CA LYS A 258 -11.33 -20.26 -2.33
C LYS A 258 -9.88 -20.29 -2.81
N GLY A 259 -9.13 -19.21 -2.60
CA GLY A 259 -7.72 -19.09 -3.00
C GLY A 259 -6.73 -19.60 -1.95
N LEU A 260 -7.18 -19.92 -0.74
CA LEU A 260 -6.31 -20.33 0.37
C LEU A 260 -6.06 -21.83 0.39
N ASP A 261 -4.85 -22.20 0.82
CA ASP A 261 -4.51 -23.59 1.11
C ASP A 261 -5.25 -24.06 2.36
N GLN A 262 -6.16 -25.01 2.20
CA GLN A 262 -6.99 -25.57 3.26
C GLN A 262 -6.18 -26.27 4.36
N ARG A 263 -4.91 -26.59 4.12
CA ARG A 263 -4.04 -27.24 5.10
C ARG A 263 -3.44 -26.26 6.13
N LYS A 264 -3.71 -24.96 5.98
CA LYS A 264 -3.16 -23.90 6.83
C LYS A 264 -4.17 -23.46 7.90
N PRO A 265 -3.75 -23.18 9.15
CA PRO A 265 -4.61 -22.66 10.21
C PRO A 265 -5.36 -21.39 9.81
N GLU A 266 -4.74 -20.54 8.99
CA GLU A 266 -5.34 -19.31 8.50
C GLU A 266 -6.65 -19.56 7.75
N TYR A 267 -6.81 -20.73 7.10
CA TYR A 267 -8.08 -21.14 6.50
C TYR A 267 -9.20 -21.18 7.55
N VAL A 268 -8.94 -21.81 8.71
CA VAL A 268 -9.91 -21.92 9.81
C VAL A 268 -10.27 -20.55 10.36
N LEU A 269 -9.30 -19.66 10.57
CA LEU A 269 -9.56 -18.30 11.04
C LEU A 269 -10.48 -17.54 10.08
N ILE A 270 -10.17 -17.59 8.78
CA ILE A 270 -10.91 -16.82 7.76
C ILE A 270 -12.30 -17.41 7.54
N ALA A 271 -12.42 -18.74 7.48
CA ALA A 271 -13.72 -19.41 7.40
C ALA A 271 -14.59 -19.14 8.63
N THR A 272 -13.98 -19.09 9.83
CA THR A 272 -14.69 -18.74 11.07
C THR A 272 -15.20 -17.29 11.02
N ASN A 273 -14.35 -16.34 10.59
CA ASN A 273 -14.75 -14.95 10.43
C ASN A 273 -15.88 -14.79 9.38
N LEU A 274 -15.84 -15.56 8.29
CA LEU A 274 -16.92 -15.65 7.32
C LEU A 274 -18.21 -16.17 7.96
N GLY A 275 -18.14 -17.24 8.75
CA GLY A 275 -19.29 -17.79 9.48
C GLY A 275 -19.90 -16.78 10.45
N VAL A 276 -19.07 -16.03 11.19
CA VAL A 276 -19.54 -14.94 12.08
C VAL A 276 -20.22 -13.84 11.27
N LEU A 277 -19.63 -13.40 10.16
CA LEU A 277 -20.24 -12.41 9.27
C LEU A 277 -21.60 -12.90 8.74
N GLN A 278 -21.71 -14.18 8.38
CA GLN A 278 -22.96 -14.80 7.94
C GLN A 278 -24.04 -14.84 9.02
N ILE A 279 -23.65 -15.05 10.28
CA ILE A 279 -24.57 -14.92 11.42
C ILE A 279 -25.09 -13.49 11.53
N GLU A 280 -24.21 -12.49 11.41
CA GLU A 280 -24.56 -11.09 11.59
C GLU A 280 -25.48 -10.55 10.50
N ILE A 281 -25.28 -10.96 9.24
CA ILE A 281 -26.19 -10.62 8.14
C ILE A 281 -27.50 -11.43 8.18
N GLY A 282 -27.63 -12.41 9.09
CA GLY A 282 -28.84 -13.21 9.30
C GLY A 282 -28.91 -14.49 8.46
N ASN A 283 -27.86 -14.85 7.73
CA ASN A 283 -27.79 -16.04 6.87
C ASN A 283 -27.40 -17.30 7.67
N LEU A 284 -28.20 -17.67 8.67
CA LEU A 284 -27.86 -18.73 9.65
C LEU A 284 -27.61 -20.11 9.02
N GLU A 285 -28.38 -20.49 7.99
CA GLU A 285 -28.16 -21.77 7.30
C GLU A 285 -26.85 -21.79 6.50
N ILE A 286 -26.43 -20.65 5.94
CA ILE A 286 -25.14 -20.55 5.25
C ILE A 286 -24.00 -20.59 6.28
N ALA A 287 -24.13 -19.87 7.40
CA ALA A 287 -23.17 -19.94 8.50
C ALA A 287 -22.98 -21.38 8.99
N LYS A 288 -24.07 -22.14 9.13
CA LYS A 288 -24.04 -23.55 9.48
C LYS A 288 -23.24 -24.38 8.49
N GLN A 289 -23.47 -24.21 7.19
CA GLN A 289 -22.71 -24.90 6.14
C GLN A 289 -21.22 -24.56 6.21
N THR A 290 -20.88 -23.30 6.49
CA THR A 290 -19.49 -22.85 6.67
C THR A 290 -18.81 -23.57 7.83
N PHE A 291 -19.45 -23.63 9.01
CA PHE A 291 -18.89 -24.36 10.16
C PHE A 291 -18.82 -25.87 9.94
N ASP A 292 -19.87 -26.48 9.38
CA ASP A 292 -19.89 -27.91 9.04
C ASP A 292 -18.77 -28.25 8.04
N SER A 293 -18.45 -27.34 7.11
CA SER A 293 -17.31 -27.51 6.20
C SER A 293 -15.96 -27.46 6.93
N ILE A 294 -15.79 -26.63 7.97
CA ILE A 294 -14.57 -26.62 8.78
C ILE A 294 -14.43 -27.94 9.53
N PHE A 295 -15.51 -28.42 10.15
CA PHE A 295 -15.46 -29.58 11.05
C PHE A 295 -15.44 -30.93 10.33
N SER A 296 -15.75 -30.97 9.04
CA SER A 296 -15.67 -32.17 8.20
C SER A 296 -14.31 -32.40 7.53
N MET A 297 -13.41 -31.42 7.62
CA MET A 297 -12.04 -31.54 7.11
C MET A 297 -11.18 -32.41 8.03
N ASP A 298 -10.21 -33.10 7.44
CA ASP A 298 -9.19 -33.83 8.18
C ASP A 298 -8.10 -32.86 8.66
N TRP A 299 -8.02 -32.72 9.99
CA TRP A 299 -7.06 -31.85 10.68
C TRP A 299 -6.00 -32.63 11.44
N SER A 300 -5.90 -33.95 11.24
CA SER A 300 -5.00 -34.82 11.99
C SER A 300 -3.51 -34.46 11.86
N HIS A 301 -3.12 -33.73 10.82
CA HIS A 301 -1.75 -33.22 10.68
C HIS A 301 -1.38 -32.13 11.70
N PHE A 302 -2.35 -31.58 12.43
CA PHE A 302 -2.13 -30.68 13.56
C PHE A 302 -2.15 -31.40 14.92
N ASP A 303 -2.32 -32.73 14.95
CA ASP A 303 -2.22 -33.54 16.17
C ASP A 303 -0.74 -33.72 16.56
N TYR A 304 -0.12 -32.64 17.03
CA TYR A 304 1.27 -32.65 17.47
C TYR A 304 1.45 -33.48 18.74
N THR A 305 2.26 -34.53 18.65
CA THR A 305 2.73 -35.30 19.81
C THR A 305 4.22 -35.03 20.01
N LYS A 306 4.56 -34.45 21.16
CA LYS A 306 5.92 -34.02 21.48
C LYS A 306 6.88 -35.23 21.56
N GLU A 307 7.90 -35.29 20.70
CA GLU A 307 8.85 -36.42 20.69
C GLU A 307 9.95 -36.31 21.77
N SER A 308 10.30 -35.12 22.30
CA SER A 308 11.23 -34.97 23.45
C SER A 308 11.40 -33.52 23.94
N GLU A 309 11.41 -33.28 25.25
CA GLU A 309 11.76 -31.97 25.88
C GLU A 309 13.23 -31.55 25.69
N LEU A 310 14.11 -32.49 25.33
CA LEU A 310 15.54 -32.24 25.23
C LEU A 310 15.92 -31.46 23.95
N MET A 311 15.09 -31.56 22.91
CA MET A 311 15.34 -30.93 21.59
C MET A 311 14.98 -29.43 21.58
N ASP A 312 13.92 -29.02 22.28
CA ASP A 312 13.50 -27.61 22.43
C ASP A 312 14.63 -26.73 23.01
N LYS A 313 15.42 -27.27 23.94
CA LYS A 313 16.53 -26.57 24.59
C LYS A 313 17.75 -26.37 23.68
N ILE A 314 17.88 -27.17 22.62
CA ILE A 314 19.06 -27.16 21.73
C ILE A 314 18.76 -26.38 20.45
N PHE A 315 17.53 -26.45 19.92
CA PHE A 315 17.20 -25.91 18.59
C PHE A 315 16.16 -24.78 18.58
N GLY A 316 15.57 -24.41 19.72
CA GLY A 316 14.45 -23.46 19.79
C GLY A 316 13.09 -24.17 19.76
N GLU A 317 12.00 -23.43 19.91
CA GLU A 317 10.65 -24.00 19.81
C GLU A 317 10.39 -24.56 18.41
N ASP A 318 9.87 -25.79 18.38
CA ASP A 318 9.47 -26.49 17.17
C ASP A 318 8.41 -25.70 16.38
N LEU A 319 8.70 -25.37 15.11
CA LEU A 319 7.78 -24.65 14.23
C LEU A 319 6.45 -25.40 14.06
N ASP A 320 6.48 -26.74 14.09
CA ASP A 320 5.28 -27.58 13.97
C ASP A 320 4.41 -27.47 15.21
N LYS A 321 5.03 -27.33 16.40
CA LYS A 321 4.31 -27.05 17.65
C LYS A 321 3.67 -25.67 17.61
N GLN A 322 4.40 -24.63 17.19
CA GLN A 322 3.84 -23.27 17.08
C GLN A 322 2.66 -23.22 16.11
N TYR A 323 2.77 -23.91 14.97
CA TYR A 323 1.70 -23.97 13.97
C TYR A 323 0.48 -24.74 14.46
N SER A 324 0.70 -25.84 15.20
CA SER A 324 -0.36 -26.62 15.85
C SER A 324 -1.05 -25.84 16.98
N ASP A 325 -0.30 -25.07 17.78
CA ASP A 325 -0.87 -24.18 18.81
C ASP A 325 -1.73 -23.06 18.18
N ILE A 326 -1.31 -22.50 17.03
CA ILE A 326 -2.10 -21.52 16.28
C ILE A 326 -3.40 -22.16 15.74
N PHE A 327 -3.29 -23.36 15.14
CA PHE A 327 -4.46 -24.11 14.69
C PHE A 327 -5.44 -24.35 15.84
N ARG A 328 -4.96 -24.86 16.98
CA ARG A 328 -5.82 -25.15 18.15
C ARG A 328 -6.63 -23.93 18.56
N LYS A 329 -6.00 -22.74 18.61
CA LYS A 329 -6.68 -21.47 18.93
C LYS A 329 -7.76 -21.11 17.91
N TYR A 330 -7.47 -21.22 16.62
CA TYR A 330 -8.44 -20.91 15.56
C TYR A 330 -9.58 -21.93 15.52
N TYR A 331 -9.29 -23.19 15.76
CA TYR A 331 -10.29 -24.25 15.81
C TYR A 331 -11.20 -24.11 17.05
N ALA A 332 -10.64 -23.76 18.21
CA ALA A 332 -11.43 -23.44 19.39
C ALA A 332 -12.35 -22.23 19.16
N LEU A 333 -11.85 -21.20 18.47
CA LEU A 333 -12.65 -20.05 18.04
C LEU A 333 -13.79 -20.45 17.09
N ALA A 334 -13.53 -21.35 16.14
CA ALA A 334 -14.55 -21.89 15.26
C ALA A 334 -15.65 -22.60 16.04
N LYS A 335 -15.27 -23.44 17.02
CA LYS A 335 -16.20 -24.16 17.91
C LYS A 335 -17.03 -23.20 18.75
N PHE A 336 -16.40 -22.19 19.35
CA PHE A 336 -17.12 -21.18 20.14
C PHE A 336 -18.15 -20.42 19.28
N ASN A 337 -17.77 -19.97 18.08
CA ASN A 337 -18.69 -19.25 17.20
C ASN A 337 -19.79 -20.14 16.62
N ALA A 338 -19.51 -21.42 16.36
CA ALA A 338 -20.54 -22.40 16.02
C ALA A 338 -21.54 -22.57 17.18
N ALA A 339 -21.08 -22.56 18.43
CA ALA A 339 -22.01 -22.56 19.56
C ALA A 339 -22.91 -21.32 19.58
N CYS A 340 -22.38 -20.12 19.33
CA CYS A 340 -23.18 -18.90 19.20
C CYS A 340 -24.25 -19.04 18.10
N LEU A 341 -23.90 -19.62 16.94
CA LEU A 341 -24.85 -19.92 15.87
C LEU A 341 -25.98 -20.84 16.36
N TYR A 342 -25.64 -21.98 16.96
CA TYR A 342 -26.64 -22.96 17.40
C TYR A 342 -27.50 -22.44 18.56
N SER A 343 -26.97 -21.54 19.37
CA SER A 343 -27.76 -20.80 20.34
C SER A 343 -28.82 -19.90 19.67
N LYS A 344 -28.45 -19.17 18.61
CA LYS A 344 -29.41 -18.38 17.80
C LYS A 344 -30.45 -19.25 17.10
N LEU A 345 -30.08 -20.47 16.72
CA LEU A 345 -30.99 -21.47 16.16
C LEU A 345 -31.89 -22.15 17.23
N GLN A 346 -31.75 -21.79 18.51
CA GLN A 346 -32.45 -22.42 19.64
C GLN A 346 -32.20 -23.94 19.73
N ASP A 347 -30.98 -24.37 19.40
CA ASP A 347 -30.51 -25.75 19.56
C ASP A 347 -29.49 -25.81 20.73
N PRO A 348 -29.98 -25.92 21.98
CA PRO A 348 -29.12 -25.91 23.15
C PRO A 348 -28.19 -27.13 23.21
N GLU A 349 -28.58 -28.28 22.64
CA GLU A 349 -27.76 -29.49 22.67
C GLU A 349 -26.49 -29.31 21.83
N ARG A 350 -26.64 -28.87 20.58
CA ARG A 350 -25.49 -28.61 19.71
C ARG A 350 -24.67 -27.43 20.20
N SER A 351 -25.32 -26.37 20.68
CA SER A 351 -24.62 -25.23 21.26
C SER A 351 -23.72 -25.65 22.43
N ILE A 352 -24.22 -26.48 23.35
CA ILE A 352 -23.41 -26.97 24.47
C ILE A 352 -22.33 -27.96 24.02
N SER A 353 -22.59 -28.80 23.03
CA SER A 353 -21.56 -29.69 22.46
C SER A 353 -20.35 -28.89 21.97
N TYR A 354 -20.58 -27.86 21.16
CA TYR A 354 -19.50 -27.04 20.63
C TYR A 354 -18.81 -26.17 21.70
N LEU A 355 -19.55 -25.69 22.71
CA LEU A 355 -18.92 -25.02 23.85
C LEU A 355 -17.97 -25.96 24.60
N LYS A 356 -18.39 -27.19 24.89
CA LYS A 356 -17.53 -28.19 25.54
C LYS A 356 -16.23 -28.39 24.76
N GLU A 357 -16.32 -28.52 23.44
CA GLU A 357 -15.14 -28.66 22.57
C GLU A 357 -14.23 -27.42 22.62
N ALA A 358 -14.80 -26.21 22.56
CA ALA A 358 -14.03 -24.96 22.67
C ALA A 358 -13.30 -24.84 24.01
N VAL A 359 -13.95 -25.20 25.12
CA VAL A 359 -13.34 -25.21 26.46
C VAL A 359 -12.24 -26.25 26.57
N VAL A 360 -12.41 -27.45 26.00
CA VAL A 360 -11.36 -28.47 26.02
C VAL A 360 -10.11 -28.01 25.27
N LEU A 361 -10.30 -27.31 24.14
CA LEU A 361 -9.19 -26.83 23.31
C LEU A 361 -8.45 -25.64 23.93
N GLU A 362 -9.18 -24.67 24.49
CA GLU A 362 -8.63 -23.43 25.06
C GLU A 362 -9.36 -23.02 26.35
N PRO A 363 -9.18 -23.75 27.46
CA PRO A 363 -9.97 -23.59 28.69
C PRO A 363 -9.77 -22.24 29.37
N GLU A 364 -8.57 -21.67 29.28
CA GLU A 364 -8.26 -20.35 29.86
C GLU A 364 -8.98 -19.21 29.13
N ILE A 365 -9.23 -19.37 27.82
CA ILE A 365 -9.89 -18.37 26.97
C ILE A 365 -11.41 -18.51 27.05
N TYR A 366 -11.93 -19.73 26.87
CA TYR A 366 -13.36 -20.03 26.84
C TYR A 366 -13.89 -20.47 28.21
N ASN A 367 -13.44 -19.81 29.27
CA ASN A 367 -13.89 -20.08 30.63
C ASN A 367 -15.33 -19.60 30.89
N ARG A 368 -15.84 -19.92 32.08
CA ARG A 368 -17.18 -19.51 32.55
C ARG A 368 -17.45 -18.02 32.39
N VAL A 369 -16.47 -17.17 32.70
CA VAL A 369 -16.62 -15.71 32.62
C VAL A 369 -16.82 -15.26 31.17
N LYS A 370 -16.01 -15.78 30.24
CA LYS A 370 -16.17 -15.47 28.81
C LYS A 370 -17.55 -15.90 28.29
N ILE A 371 -17.99 -17.12 28.60
CA ILE A 371 -19.28 -17.63 28.10
C ILE A 371 -20.44 -16.81 28.67
N LEU A 372 -20.44 -16.50 29.97
CA LEU A 372 -21.49 -15.69 30.60
C LEU A 372 -21.51 -14.23 30.10
N SER A 373 -20.39 -13.71 29.59
CA SER A 373 -20.33 -12.36 29.01
C SER A 373 -20.91 -12.27 27.60
N GLU A 374 -21.12 -13.41 26.93
CA GLU A 374 -21.52 -13.46 25.53
C GLU A 374 -23.04 -13.41 25.37
N LYS A 375 -23.52 -12.39 24.63
CA LYS A 375 -24.97 -12.15 24.51
C LYS A 375 -25.67 -13.15 23.61
N ASP A 376 -24.91 -13.81 22.74
CA ASP A 376 -25.46 -14.79 21.81
C ASP A 376 -26.09 -16.00 22.53
N PHE A 377 -25.74 -16.25 23.80
CA PHE A 377 -26.29 -17.36 24.59
C PHE A 377 -27.58 -17.05 25.35
N LEU A 378 -28.09 -15.80 25.30
CA LEU A 378 -29.31 -15.41 26.01
C LEU A 378 -30.53 -16.24 25.58
N SER A 379 -30.58 -16.71 24.33
CA SER A 379 -31.69 -17.54 23.83
C SER A 379 -31.76 -18.92 24.48
N ILE A 380 -30.66 -19.42 25.04
CA ILE A 380 -30.60 -20.76 25.66
C ILE A 380 -30.32 -20.72 27.17
N GLU A 381 -30.16 -19.53 27.78
CA GLU A 381 -29.67 -19.38 29.16
C GLU A 381 -30.55 -20.08 30.22
N HIS A 382 -31.83 -20.26 29.93
CA HIS A 382 -32.79 -20.89 30.83
C HIS A 382 -32.85 -22.41 30.70
N HIS A 383 -32.24 -23.00 29.66
CA HIS A 383 -32.23 -24.44 29.47
C HIS A 383 -31.35 -25.13 30.52
N GLU A 384 -31.84 -26.23 31.09
CA GLU A 384 -31.13 -26.96 32.15
C GLU A 384 -29.75 -27.46 31.69
N ILE A 385 -29.65 -27.98 30.46
CA ILE A 385 -28.36 -28.42 29.89
C ILE A 385 -27.31 -27.30 29.84
N TYR A 386 -27.74 -26.05 29.63
CA TYR A 386 -26.85 -24.89 29.63
C TYR A 386 -26.41 -24.55 31.05
N LYS A 387 -27.35 -24.49 32.01
CA LYS A 387 -27.03 -24.22 33.42
C LYS A 387 -26.10 -25.28 34.01
N GLU A 388 -26.36 -26.56 33.74
CA GLU A 388 -25.52 -27.67 34.18
C GLU A 388 -24.10 -27.55 33.64
N PHE A 389 -23.95 -27.24 32.35
CA PHE A 389 -22.64 -27.03 31.74
C PHE A 389 -21.91 -25.83 32.37
N ILE A 390 -22.55 -24.67 32.50
CA ILE A 390 -21.94 -23.49 33.11
C ILE A 390 -21.50 -23.75 34.56
N ASN A 391 -22.30 -24.49 35.33
CA ASN A 391 -21.95 -24.86 36.71
C ASN A 391 -20.80 -25.87 36.78
N SER A 392 -20.53 -26.63 35.72
CA SER A 392 -19.39 -27.55 35.65
C SER A 392 -18.05 -26.84 35.39
N LEU A 393 -18.10 -25.61 34.87
CA LEU A 393 -16.93 -24.77 34.65
C LEU A 393 -16.63 -24.00 35.95
N ASN A 394 -15.78 -24.57 36.80
CA ASN A 394 -15.35 -23.95 38.07
C ASN A 394 -14.52 -22.69 37.84
#